data_AF-A0A7W5YP24-F1
#
_entry.id   AF-A0A7W5YP24-F1
#
_cell.length_a   1.000
_cell.length_b   1.000
_cell.length_c   1.000
_cell.angle_alpha   90.00
_cell.angle_beta   90.00
_cell.angle_gamma   90.00
#
_symmetry.space_group_name_H-M   'P 1'
#
loop_
_entity.id
_entity.type
_entity.pdbx_description
1 polymer ?
#
loop_
_entity_poly.entity_id
_entity_poly.type
_entity_poly.pdbx_seq_one_letter_code
_entity_poly.pdbx_strand_id
1 'polypeptide(L)'
;MTLRIHGTVGQIRARLPASVASLEEYAPVAGEDRATERWLRVELRVERLDWLPPVLASLDRPFVVERPDELRNLVIALAQRLASYARQA
;
A
#
# COMPACT_ATOMS: atom_id res chain seq x y z
N MET A 1 -6.15 7.70 6.77
CA MET A 1 -5.29 8.02 5.59
C MET A 1 -5.71 7.15 4.42
N THR A 2 -5.50 7.60 3.19
CA THR A 2 -5.99 6.90 1.98
C THR A 2 -4.85 6.56 1.03
N LEU A 3 -4.85 5.30 0.58
CA LEU A 3 -3.92 4.73 -0.39
C LEU A 3 -4.73 4.05 -1.50
N ARG A 4 -4.13 3.94 -2.68
CA ARG A 4 -4.58 3.00 -3.71
C ARG A 4 -3.49 1.96 -3.94
N ILE A 5 -3.85 0.68 -3.94
CA ILE A 5 -2.90 -0.42 -4.15
C ILE A 5 -3.46 -1.31 -5.25
N HIS A 6 -2.62 -1.66 -6.22
CA HIS A 6 -2.98 -2.61 -7.26
C HIS A 6 -2.67 -4.04 -6.80
N GLY A 7 -3.68 -4.90 -6.77
CA GLY A 7 -3.50 -6.30 -6.40
C GLY A 7 -4.81 -6.96 -6.02
N THR A 8 -4.73 -8.15 -5.45
CA THR A 8 -5.89 -8.87 -4.93
C THR A 8 -6.14 -8.53 -3.46
N VAL A 9 -7.38 -8.73 -3.02
CA VAL A 9 -7.74 -8.54 -1.60
C VAL A 9 -6.89 -9.44 -0.70
N GLY A 10 -6.65 -10.69 -1.10
CA GLY A 10 -5.84 -11.64 -0.33
C GLY A 10 -4.38 -11.20 -0.17
N GLN A 11 -3.75 -10.73 -1.25
CA GLN A 11 -2.37 -10.22 -1.23
C GLN A 11 -2.22 -9.03 -0.28
N ILE A 12 -3.14 -8.05 -0.37
CA ILE A 12 -3.10 -6.86 0.48
C ILE A 12 -3.37 -7.26 1.94
N ARG A 13 -4.36 -8.13 2.20
CA ARG A 13 -4.71 -8.57 3.55
C ARG A 13 -3.60 -9.35 4.26
N ALA A 14 -2.73 -10.02 3.53
CA ALA A 14 -1.57 -10.71 4.09
C ALA A 14 -0.55 -9.75 4.75
N ARG A 15 -0.47 -8.50 4.28
CA ARG A 15 0.47 -7.48 4.79
C ARG A 15 -0.23 -6.35 5.56
N LEU A 16 -1.49 -6.08 5.25
CA LEU A 16 -2.34 -5.06 5.87
C LEU A 16 -3.63 -5.72 6.40
N PRO A 17 -3.58 -6.29 7.62
CA PRO A 17 -4.73 -6.93 8.24
C PRO A 17 -5.89 -5.96 8.47
N ALA A 18 -7.09 -6.51 8.68
CA ALA A 18 -8.30 -5.72 8.94
C ALA A 18 -8.23 -4.86 10.20
N SER A 19 -7.37 -5.21 11.16
CA SER A 19 -7.09 -4.38 12.34
C SER A 19 -6.36 -3.08 12.02
N VAL A 20 -5.67 -3.01 10.88
CA VAL A 20 -4.78 -1.91 10.50
C VAL A 20 -5.36 -1.08 9.36
N ALA A 21 -6.06 -1.75 8.43
CA ALA A 21 -6.58 -1.14 7.22
C ALA A 21 -7.99 -1.63 6.88
N SER A 22 -8.89 -0.72 6.52
CA SER A 22 -10.11 -1.05 5.78
C SER A 22 -9.82 -1.00 4.28
N LEU A 23 -10.25 -2.02 3.54
CA LEU A 23 -10.22 -1.98 2.08
C LEU A 23 -11.62 -1.62 1.60
N GLU A 24 -11.71 -0.56 0.82
CA GLU A 24 -12.88 -0.23 0.03
C GLU A 24 -12.61 -0.61 -1.42
N GLU A 25 -13.45 -1.47 -1.98
CA GLU A 25 -13.45 -1.72 -3.41
C GLU A 25 -14.08 -0.50 -4.08
N TYR A 26 -13.41 0.09 -5.08
CA TYR A 26 -14.07 1.04 -5.98
C TYR A 26 -15.11 0.25 -6.76
N ALA A 27 -16.33 0.13 -6.19
CA ALA A 27 -17.51 -0.58 -6.68
C ALA A 27 -17.19 -1.90 -7.42
N PRO A 28 -17.42 -3.09 -6.83
CA PRO A 28 -17.30 -4.32 -7.61
C PRO A 28 -18.24 -4.19 -8.82
N VAL A 29 -17.67 -4.21 -10.03
CA VAL A 29 -18.48 -4.47 -11.21
C VAL A 29 -19.07 -5.85 -10.97
N ALA A 30 -20.40 -5.93 -10.85
CA ALA A 30 -21.08 -7.15 -10.48
C ALA A 30 -20.62 -8.29 -11.40
N GLY A 31 -19.88 -9.26 -10.85
CA GLY A 31 -19.30 -10.38 -11.61
C GLY A 31 -17.77 -10.50 -11.59
N GLU A 32 -17.02 -9.52 -11.08
CA GLU A 32 -15.56 -9.66 -10.96
C GLU A 32 -15.14 -10.56 -9.79
N ASP A 33 -14.37 -11.61 -10.11
CA ASP A 33 -13.72 -12.47 -9.12
C ASP A 33 -12.75 -11.66 -8.24
N ARG A 34 -12.82 -11.87 -6.92
CA ARG A 34 -11.89 -11.28 -5.93
C ARG A 34 -10.44 -11.72 -6.15
N ALA A 35 -10.21 -12.75 -6.97
CA ALA A 35 -8.89 -13.18 -7.41
C ALA A 35 -8.28 -12.29 -8.51
N THR A 36 -9.05 -11.39 -9.12
CA THR A 36 -8.55 -10.50 -10.17
C THR A 36 -7.77 -9.33 -9.57
N GLU A 37 -6.59 -9.05 -10.11
CA GLU A 37 -5.82 -7.87 -9.69
C GLU A 37 -6.51 -6.59 -10.16
N ARG A 38 -6.72 -5.66 -9.22
CA ARG A 38 -7.35 -4.35 -9.50
C ARG A 38 -6.85 -3.28 -8.54
N TRP A 39 -7.17 -2.03 -8.86
CA TRP A 39 -6.94 -0.92 -7.93
C TRP A 39 -7.93 -0.97 -6.76
N LEU A 40 -7.40 -1.15 -5.56
CA LEU A 40 -8.16 -1.19 -4.31
C LEU A 40 -7.86 0.06 -3.50
N ARG A 41 -8.90 0.72 -2.97
CA ARG A 41 -8.74 1.81 -2.02
C ARG A 41 -8.49 1.20 -0.66
N VAL A 42 -7.44 1.66 0.00
CA VAL A 42 -7.06 1.21 1.33
C VAL A 42 -7.09 2.42 2.24
N GLU A 43 -8.01 2.38 3.21
CA GLU A 43 -8.07 3.37 4.27
C GLU A 43 -7.39 2.82 5.51
N LEU A 44 -6.34 3.50 5.98
CA LEU A 44 -5.62 3.09 7.17
C LEU A 44 -6.00 3.99 8.34
N ARG A 45 -6.21 3.35 9.49
CA ARG A 45 -6.50 3.99 10.77
C ARG A 45 -5.35 3.63 11.72
N VAL A 46 -4.25 4.36 11.59
CA VAL A 46 -3.01 4.07 12.32
C VAL A 46 -2.46 5.37 12.89
N GLU A 47 -1.94 5.32 14.11
CA GLU A 47 -1.44 6.50 14.82
C GLU A 47 0.02 6.84 14.45
N ARG A 48 0.72 5.88 13.83
CA ARG A 48 2.13 5.99 13.45
C ARG A 48 2.34 5.60 11.99
N LEU A 49 3.22 6.33 11.31
CA LEU A 49 3.51 6.18 9.88
C LEU A 49 4.86 5.52 9.57
N ASP A 50 5.79 5.49 10.53
CA ASP A 50 7.19 5.11 10.31
C ASP A 50 7.38 3.66 9.87
N TRP A 51 6.47 2.77 10.26
CA TRP A 51 6.49 1.35 9.90
C TRP A 51 5.83 1.05 8.55
N LEU A 52 5.06 1.98 7.98
CA LEU A 52 4.30 1.75 6.73
C LEU A 52 5.18 1.62 5.48
N PRO A 53 6.20 2.46 5.25
CA PRO A 53 6.97 2.39 4.01
C PRO A 53 7.61 1.01 3.76
N PRO A 54 8.25 0.35 4.76
CA PRO A 54 8.75 -1.01 4.57
C PRO A 54 7.65 -2.04 4.25
N VAL A 55 6.47 -1.92 4.88
CA VAL A 55 5.34 -2.82 4.61
C VAL A 55 4.81 -2.63 3.19
N LEU A 56 4.67 -1.39 2.73
CA LEU A 56 4.27 -1.08 1.36
C LEU A 56 5.28 -1.59 0.33
N ALA A 57 6.59 -1.43 0.60
CA ALA A 57 7.62 -1.99 -0.26
C ALA A 57 7.55 -3.53 -0.31
N SER A 58 7.21 -4.19 0.81
CA SER A 58 7.09 -5.66 0.87
C SER A 58 5.90 -6.24 0.10
N LEU A 59 4.94 -5.40 -0.30
CA LEU A 59 3.86 -5.83 -1.19
C LEU A 59 4.38 -6.15 -2.58
N ASP A 60 5.47 -5.50 -3.01
CA ASP A 60 6.04 -5.60 -4.36
C ASP A 60 5.00 -5.36 -5.46
N ARG A 61 4.13 -4.37 -5.24
CA ARG A 61 3.04 -4.01 -6.14
C ARG A 61 2.93 -2.50 -6.34
N PRO A 62 2.36 -2.05 -7.46
CA PRO A 62 2.07 -0.64 -7.66
C PRO A 62 1.14 -0.10 -6.57
N PHE A 63 1.51 1.03 -5.96
CA PHE A 63 0.67 1.76 -5.02
C PHE A 63 0.79 3.28 -5.23
N VAL A 64 -0.25 4.00 -4.80
CA VAL A 64 -0.34 5.46 -4.83
C VAL A 64 -0.73 5.95 -3.44
N VAL A 65 0.09 6.85 -2.87
CA VAL A 65 -0.23 7.54 -1.63
C VAL A 65 -1.06 8.78 -1.94
N GLU A 66 -2.38 8.71 -1.69
CA GLU A 66 -3.26 9.86 -1.91
C GLU A 66 -3.10 10.89 -0.80
N ARG A 67 -3.25 10.48 0.46
CA ARG A 67 -3.02 11.31 1.65
C ARG A 67 -2.65 10.44 2.87
N PRO A 68 -1.81 10.92 3.81
CA PRO A 68 -1.18 12.24 3.84
C PRO A 68 0.10 12.32 3.00
N ASP A 69 0.50 13.53 2.64
CA ASP A 69 1.77 13.80 1.95
C ASP A 69 2.99 13.41 2.79
N GLU A 70 2.85 13.42 4.13
CA GLU A 70 3.90 12.93 5.04
C GLU A 70 4.27 11.47 4.76
N LEU A 71 3.28 10.59 4.54
CA LEU A 71 3.54 9.20 4.19
C LEU A 71 4.24 9.09 2.83
N ARG A 72 3.88 9.95 1.88
CA ARG A 72 4.56 10.02 0.58
C ARG A 72 6.04 10.38 0.75
N ASN A 73 6.34 11.36 1.60
CA ASN A 73 7.71 11.75 1.90
C ASN A 73 8.51 10.62 2.56
N LEU A 74 7.90 9.89 3.49
CA LEU A 74 8.52 8.72 4.13
C LEU A 74 8.84 7.59 3.13
N VAL A 75 7.94 7.34 2.17
CA VAL A 75 8.17 6.37 1.07
C VAL A 75 9.31 6.81 0.16
N ILE A 76 9.33 8.09 -0.24
CA ILE A 76 10.40 8.64 -1.07
C ILE A 76 11.76 8.51 -0.35
N ALA A 77 11.82 8.85 0.93
CA ALA A 77 13.03 8.72 1.73
C ALA A 77 13.51 7.27 1.83
N LEU A 78 12.60 6.30 2.01
CA LEU A 78 12.96 4.88 1.99
C LEU A 78 13.53 4.45 0.63
N ALA A 79 12.86 4.82 -0.46
CA ALA A 79 13.30 4.48 -1.82
C ALA A 79 14.70 5.04 -2.12
N GLN A 80 14.97 6.28 -1.72
CA GLN A 80 16.29 6.91 -1.85
C GLN A 80 17.37 6.15 -1.08
N ARG A 81 17.09 5.72 0.17
CA ARG A 81 18.04 4.91 0.96
C ARG A 81 18.33 3.56 0.29
N LEU A 82 17.31 2.84 -0.14
CA LEU A 82 17.47 1.55 -0.80
C LEU A 82 18.28 1.69 -2.10
N ALA A 83 17.98 2.70 -2.91
CA ALA A 83 18.74 2.99 -4.13
C ALA A 83 20.18 3.41 -3.83
N SER A 84 20.44 4.14 -2.74
CA SER A 84 21.80 4.48 -2.32
C SER A 84 22.60 3.23 -1.97
N TYR A 85 22.03 2.31 -1.17
CA TYR A 85 22.70 1.06 -0.82
C TYR A 85 22.94 0.15 -2.02
N ALA A 86 21.96 0.04 -2.94
CA ALA A 86 22.10 -0.77 -4.14
C ALA A 86 23.19 -0.26 -5.11
N ARG A 87 23.50 1.04 -5.09
CA ARG A 87 24.60 1.62 -5.90
C ARG A 87 25.96 1.52 -5.24
N GLN A 88 26.01 1.27 -3.94
CA GLN A 88 27.26 1.09 -3.17
C GLN A 88 27.76 -0.36 -3.20
N ALA A 89 26.93 -1.29 -3.66
CA ALA A 89 27.26 -2.70 -3.87
C ALA A 89 27.74 -2.94 -5.32
#